data_AF-A0A6B3E714-F1
#
_entry.id   AF-A0A6B3E714-F1
#
_cell.length_a   1.000
_cell.length_b   1.000
_cell.length_c   1.000
_cell.angle_alpha   90.00
_cell.angle_beta   90.00
_cell.angle_gamma   90.00
#
_symmetry.space_group_name_H-M   'P 1'
#
loop_
_entity.id
_entity.type
_entity.pdbx_description
1 polymer ?
#
loop_
_entity_poly.entity_id
_entity_poly.type
_entity_poly.pdbx_seq_one_letter_code
_entity_poly.pdbx_strand_id
1 'polypeptide(L)'
;MSGSHVVTESNDFNFSICDELGEQVQVGAYNIGLIGSMDLAIVWTLRHRGDNPGIAEGDMFLCNDPWIGGGLHQNDAAVLAPVFHDGKLFGWTTAIAHQVDLGGPRPGSFSPSAHDVFGEAVPTPPLKVVRGGVLQRDVADAWVRRSRLPHMVGLDLRAKIAANKNAADQILRLIDKYGA
;
A
#
# COMPACT_ATOMS: atom_id res chain seq x y z
N MET A 1 6.59 -13.78 -1.44
CA MET A 1 7.77 -12.91 -1.30
C MET A 1 7.82 -11.93 -2.45
N SER A 2 8.40 -10.75 -2.23
CA SER A 2 8.69 -9.80 -3.31
C SER A 2 9.65 -10.42 -4.33
N GLY A 3 9.59 -9.96 -5.58
CA GLY A 3 10.51 -10.35 -6.64
C GLY A 3 11.60 -9.31 -6.91
N SER A 4 11.66 -8.24 -6.12
CA SER A 4 12.54 -7.10 -6.34
C SER A 4 13.74 -7.14 -5.40
N HIS A 5 14.94 -6.99 -5.95
CA HIS A 5 16.18 -6.86 -5.19
C HIS A 5 16.17 -5.61 -4.29
N VAL A 6 15.43 -4.57 -4.67
CA VAL A 6 15.27 -3.37 -3.85
C VAL A 6 14.55 -3.70 -2.53
N VAL A 7 13.60 -4.63 -2.58
CA VAL A 7 12.91 -5.09 -1.38
C VAL A 7 13.74 -6.16 -0.66
N THR A 8 14.21 -7.19 -1.36
CA THR A 8 14.81 -8.36 -0.70
C THR A 8 16.24 -8.13 -0.22
N GLU A 9 17.04 -7.33 -0.94
CA GLU A 9 18.45 -7.10 -0.63
C GLU A 9 18.69 -5.72 -0.02
N SER A 10 17.99 -4.68 -0.52
CA SER A 10 18.19 -3.30 -0.06
C SER A 10 17.27 -2.90 1.10
N ASN A 11 16.27 -3.73 1.44
CA ASN A 11 15.29 -3.46 2.48
C ASN A 11 14.53 -2.14 2.32
N ASP A 12 14.26 -1.72 1.09
CA ASP A 12 13.53 -0.48 0.80
C ASP A 12 12.01 -0.71 0.78
N PHE A 13 11.50 -1.10 1.94
CA PHE A 13 10.10 -1.35 2.21
C PHE A 13 9.84 -1.13 3.70
N ASN A 14 8.56 -1.02 4.08
CA ASN A 14 8.18 -1.03 5.48
C ASN A 14 6.71 -1.40 5.67
N PHE A 15 6.30 -1.57 6.92
CA PHE A 15 4.94 -1.88 7.34
C PHE A 15 4.53 -1.01 8.51
N SER A 16 3.24 -0.76 8.68
CA SER A 16 2.69 -0.19 9.91
C SER A 16 1.41 -0.87 10.35
N ILE A 17 1.14 -0.78 11.65
CA ILE A 17 -0.17 -1.00 12.26
C ILE A 17 -0.67 0.37 12.70
N CYS A 18 -1.90 0.69 12.35
CA CYS A 18 -2.56 1.94 12.72
C CYS A 18 -3.89 1.63 13.43
N ASP A 19 -4.34 2.58 14.24
CA ASP A 19 -5.68 2.53 14.85
C ASP A 19 -6.78 2.79 13.81
N GLU A 20 -8.05 2.78 14.23
CA GLU A 20 -9.20 2.97 13.36
C GLU A 20 -9.28 4.35 12.68
N LEU A 21 -8.61 5.35 13.27
CA LEU A 21 -8.54 6.73 12.78
C LEU A 21 -7.37 6.93 11.79
N GLY A 22 -6.43 5.98 11.75
CA GLY A 22 -5.25 5.99 10.90
C GLY A 22 -3.98 6.44 11.61
N GLU A 23 -4.01 6.69 12.92
CA GLU A 23 -2.81 7.04 13.68
C GLU A 23 -1.88 5.82 13.79
N GLN A 24 -0.58 6.01 13.55
CA GLN A 24 0.38 4.90 13.57
C GLN A 24 0.67 4.46 15.00
N VAL A 25 0.42 3.18 15.29
CA VAL A 25 0.67 2.56 16.60
C VAL A 25 2.04 1.87 16.62
N GLN A 26 2.40 1.22 15.52
CA GLN A 26 3.67 0.49 15.38
C GLN A 26 4.16 0.54 13.93
N VAL A 27 5.46 0.71 13.76
CA VAL A 27 6.14 0.66 12.45
C VAL A 27 7.17 -0.47 12.42
N GLY A 28 7.43 -1.01 11.22
CA GLY A 28 8.50 -1.98 11.00
C GLY A 28 9.89 -1.34 11.07
N ALA A 29 10.91 -2.19 11.15
CA ALA A 29 12.29 -1.79 11.45
C ALA A 29 13.14 -1.34 10.24
N TYR A 30 12.60 -1.47 9.02
CA TYR A 30 13.32 -1.18 7.79
C TYR A 30 13.25 0.31 7.45
N ASN A 31 13.06 0.70 6.18
CA ASN A 31 13.11 2.12 5.83
C ASN A 31 11.94 2.90 6.45
N ILE A 32 12.16 3.53 7.60
CA ILE A 32 11.14 4.30 8.35
C ILE A 32 10.71 5.54 7.56
N GLY A 33 11.56 6.08 6.68
CA GLY A 33 11.19 7.21 5.83
C GLY A 33 9.94 6.91 5.00
N LEU A 34 9.85 5.71 4.41
CA LEU A 34 8.72 5.33 3.55
C LEU A 34 7.38 5.30 4.28
N ILE A 35 7.38 4.93 5.56
CA ILE A 35 6.14 4.67 6.30
C ILE A 35 5.57 5.94 6.95
N GLY A 36 6.37 6.99 7.07
CA GLY A 36 6.02 8.19 7.83
C GLY A 36 4.79 8.95 7.33
N SER A 37 4.29 8.66 6.12
CA SER A 37 3.11 9.32 5.53
C SER A 37 1.87 8.42 5.42
N MET A 38 1.93 7.16 5.88
CA MET A 38 0.84 6.19 5.69
C MET A 38 -0.45 6.55 6.43
N ASP A 39 -0.35 7.26 7.54
CA ASP A 39 -1.48 7.82 8.28
C ASP A 39 -2.31 8.76 7.40
N LEU A 40 -1.65 9.63 6.62
CA LEU A 40 -2.34 10.54 5.70
C LEU A 40 -3.09 9.77 4.61
N ALA A 41 -2.51 8.68 4.09
CA ALA A 41 -3.17 7.85 3.08
C ALA A 41 -4.39 7.12 3.64
N ILE A 42 -4.33 6.65 4.90
CA ILE A 42 -5.48 6.05 5.60
C ILE A 42 -6.56 7.11 5.83
N VAL A 43 -6.22 8.28 6.38
CA VAL A 43 -7.16 9.38 6.62
C VAL A 43 -7.83 9.81 5.32
N TRP A 44 -7.07 9.91 4.23
CA TRP A 44 -7.63 10.21 2.91
C TRP A 44 -8.59 9.12 2.46
N THR A 45 -8.22 7.84 2.62
CA THR A 45 -9.06 6.69 2.28
C THR A 45 -10.37 6.70 3.07
N LEU A 46 -10.33 6.88 4.39
CA LEU A 46 -11.52 7.00 5.23
C LEU A 46 -12.47 8.09 4.72
N ARG A 47 -11.93 9.28 4.43
CA ARG A 47 -12.73 10.43 3.98
C ARG A 47 -13.31 10.30 2.57
N HIS A 48 -12.59 9.67 1.64
CA HIS A 48 -12.92 9.68 0.21
C HIS A 48 -13.31 8.32 -0.37
N ARG A 49 -13.24 7.25 0.43
CA ARG A 49 -13.61 5.89 0.04
C ARG A 49 -14.65 5.27 0.97
N GLY A 50 -14.95 5.89 2.12
CA GLY A 50 -15.92 5.39 3.09
C GLY A 50 -17.33 5.20 2.53
N ASP A 51 -17.80 6.10 1.66
CA ASP A 51 -19.12 5.99 1.00
C ASP A 51 -19.02 5.17 -0.30
N ASN A 52 -18.17 5.61 -1.24
CA ASN A 52 -17.93 4.93 -2.51
C ASN A 52 -16.41 4.79 -2.74
N PRO A 53 -15.89 3.56 -2.94
CA PRO A 53 -16.57 2.27 -3.11
C PRO A 53 -16.88 1.54 -1.79
N GLY A 54 -16.93 2.25 -0.67
CA GLY A 54 -17.05 1.67 0.67
C GLY A 54 -15.73 1.13 1.20
N ILE A 55 -15.70 0.82 2.49
CA ILE A 55 -14.59 0.13 3.16
C ILE A 55 -15.20 -1.04 3.93
N ALA A 56 -14.85 -2.27 3.56
CA ALA A 56 -15.35 -3.48 4.19
C ALA A 56 -14.22 -4.45 4.56
N GLU A 57 -14.55 -5.41 5.41
CA GLU A 57 -13.64 -6.48 5.79
C GLU A 57 -13.09 -7.22 4.57
N GLY A 58 -11.77 -7.46 4.57
CA GLY A 58 -11.07 -8.14 3.48
C GLY A 58 -10.83 -7.25 2.25
N ASP A 59 -11.24 -5.99 2.24
CA ASP A 59 -10.84 -5.04 1.20
C ASP A 59 -9.37 -4.63 1.37
N MET A 60 -8.72 -4.20 0.29
CA MET A 60 -7.41 -3.55 0.35
C MET A 60 -7.27 -2.48 -0.74
N PHE A 61 -6.55 -1.40 -0.43
CA PHE A 61 -6.41 -0.22 -1.29
C PHE A 61 -4.95 -0.03 -1.70
N LEU A 62 -4.69 0.03 -3.01
CA LEU A 62 -3.39 0.31 -3.61
C LEU A 62 -3.25 1.81 -3.91
N CYS A 63 -2.11 2.42 -3.59
CA CYS A 63 -1.82 3.82 -3.91
C CYS A 63 -0.31 4.09 -4.04
N ASN A 64 0.02 5.25 -4.63
CA ASN A 64 1.36 5.83 -4.70
C ASN A 64 1.33 7.36 -4.81
N ASP A 65 0.20 8.00 -4.48
CA ASP A 65 0.03 9.44 -4.65
C ASP A 65 0.70 10.22 -3.50
N PRO A 66 1.81 10.93 -3.74
CA PRO A 66 2.58 11.58 -2.68
C PRO A 66 1.85 12.78 -2.05
N TRP A 67 0.88 13.39 -2.74
CA TRP A 67 0.14 14.53 -2.16
C TRP A 67 -0.78 14.15 -1.01
N ILE A 68 -1.12 12.87 -0.91
CA ILE A 68 -2.04 12.35 0.11
C ILE A 68 -1.38 11.27 0.98
N GLY A 69 -0.05 11.18 0.92
CA GLY A 69 0.73 10.24 1.72
C GLY A 69 0.78 8.81 1.19
N GLY A 70 0.43 8.55 -0.08
CA GLY A 70 0.52 7.23 -0.70
C GLY A 70 1.95 6.72 -0.94
N GLY A 71 2.97 7.52 -0.58
CA GLY A 71 4.40 7.30 -0.75
C GLY A 71 5.16 8.62 -0.59
N LEU A 72 6.49 8.59 -0.53
CA LEU A 72 7.29 9.83 -0.54
C LEU A 72 7.45 10.40 -1.95
N HIS A 73 7.38 9.53 -2.95
CA HIS A 73 7.33 9.82 -4.38
C HIS A 73 6.60 8.67 -5.07
N GLN A 74 6.29 8.83 -6.35
CA GLN A 74 5.36 7.96 -7.09
C GLN A 74 5.87 6.54 -7.27
N ASN A 75 7.16 6.27 -7.03
CA ASN A 75 7.73 4.92 -7.08
C ASN A 75 7.65 4.19 -5.73
N ASP A 76 7.26 4.85 -4.64
CA ASP A 76 6.91 4.18 -3.40
C ASP A 76 5.41 3.83 -3.44
N ALA A 77 5.10 2.53 -3.47
CA ALA A 77 3.72 2.06 -3.64
C ALA A 77 3.24 1.28 -2.42
N ALA A 78 2.12 1.72 -1.86
CA ALA A 78 1.52 1.18 -0.65
C ALA A 78 0.26 0.36 -0.93
N VAL A 79 0.02 -0.64 -0.08
CA VAL A 79 -1.28 -1.30 0.07
C VAL A 79 -1.76 -1.06 1.51
N LEU A 80 -2.97 -0.53 1.65
CA LEU A 80 -3.65 -0.27 2.91
C LEU A 80 -4.74 -1.33 3.10
N ALA A 81 -4.81 -1.96 4.27
CA ALA A 81 -5.80 -2.99 4.56
C ALA A 81 -6.50 -2.68 5.90
N PRO A 82 -7.82 -2.42 5.90
CA PRO A 82 -8.59 -2.29 7.12
C PRO A 82 -8.68 -3.65 7.83
N VAL A 83 -8.65 -3.62 9.15
CA VAL A 83 -8.85 -4.78 10.03
C VAL A 83 -10.19 -4.58 10.73
N PHE A 84 -11.07 -5.57 10.62
CA PHE A 84 -12.39 -5.53 11.25
C PHE A 84 -12.46 -6.54 12.39
N HIS A 85 -13.13 -6.17 13.48
CA HIS A 85 -13.48 -7.05 14.59
C HIS A 85 -14.94 -6.79 14.97
N ASP A 86 -15.74 -7.85 15.12
CA ASP A 86 -17.18 -7.77 15.41
C ASP A 86 -17.96 -6.79 14.50
N GLY A 87 -17.62 -6.81 13.21
CA GLY A 87 -18.26 -5.97 12.19
C GLY A 87 -17.90 -4.49 12.25
N LYS A 88 -16.94 -4.09 13.08
CA LYS A 88 -16.46 -2.71 13.21
C LYS A 88 -15.01 -2.61 12.74
N LEU A 89 -14.66 -1.47 12.16
CA LEU A 89 -13.28 -1.14 11.86
C LEU A 89 -12.50 -1.03 13.18
N PHE A 90 -11.50 -1.90 13.36
CA PHE A 90 -10.64 -1.94 14.54
C PHE A 90 -9.33 -1.18 14.31
N GLY A 91 -8.82 -1.21 13.08
CA GLY A 91 -7.57 -0.55 12.74
C GLY A 91 -7.17 -0.81 11.30
N TRP A 92 -5.92 -0.51 10.98
CA TRP A 92 -5.36 -0.72 9.65
C TRP A 92 -3.99 -1.39 9.73
N THR A 93 -3.66 -2.11 8.68
CA THR A 93 -2.29 -2.54 8.38
C THR A 93 -1.87 -1.95 7.06
N THR A 94 -0.61 -1.55 6.96
CA THR A 94 -0.06 -1.02 5.71
C THR A 94 1.23 -1.72 5.35
N ALA A 95 1.45 -1.82 4.04
CA ALA A 95 2.67 -2.35 3.45
C ALA A 95 3.08 -1.44 2.31
N ILE A 96 4.27 -0.85 2.39
CA ILE A 96 4.84 0.00 1.35
C ILE A 96 6.17 -0.57 0.89
N ALA A 97 6.43 -0.48 -0.40
CA ALA A 97 7.70 -0.89 -0.97
C ALA A 97 8.05 -0.01 -2.17
N HIS A 98 9.33 0.34 -2.27
CA HIS A 98 9.86 1.02 -3.44
C HIS A 98 9.79 0.12 -4.67
N GLN A 99 9.40 0.69 -5.80
CA GLN A 99 9.29 0.01 -7.08
C GLN A 99 10.38 0.52 -8.01
N VAL A 100 11.14 -0.40 -8.61
CA VAL A 100 12.25 -0.06 -9.52
C VAL A 100 11.78 0.78 -10.72
N ASP A 101 10.56 0.55 -11.19
CA ASP A 101 9.97 1.24 -12.34
C ASP A 101 8.43 1.19 -12.23
N LEU A 102 7.76 2.33 -12.36
CA LEU A 102 6.29 2.45 -12.45
C LEU A 102 5.84 3.31 -13.64
N GLY A 103 6.69 3.41 -14.67
CA GLY A 103 6.43 4.21 -15.87
C GLY A 103 7.19 5.53 -15.90
N GLY A 104 6.63 6.55 -16.55
CA GLY A 104 7.33 7.80 -16.88
C GLY A 104 8.16 7.70 -18.17
N PRO A 105 8.78 8.82 -18.61
CA PRO A 105 9.45 8.94 -19.89
C PRO A 105 10.77 8.16 -19.96
N ARG A 106 11.37 7.82 -18.82
CA ARG A 106 12.65 7.10 -18.75
C ARG A 106 12.53 5.84 -17.87
N PRO A 107 13.35 4.81 -18.12
CA PRO A 107 13.43 3.67 -17.23
C PRO A 107 13.96 4.06 -15.85
N GLY A 108 13.39 3.45 -14.81
CA GLY A 108 13.85 3.58 -13.43
C GLY A 108 12.87 4.31 -12.53
N SER A 109 13.34 4.63 -11.32
CA SER A 109 12.48 5.19 -10.27
C SER A 109 12.32 6.71 -10.33
N PHE A 110 13.31 7.42 -10.85
CA PHE A 110 13.34 8.88 -10.81
C PHE A 110 13.50 9.42 -12.21
N SER A 111 12.76 10.50 -12.52
CA SER A 111 12.96 11.25 -13.76
C SER A 111 13.50 12.64 -13.46
N PRO A 112 14.82 12.81 -13.21
CA PRO A 112 15.43 14.12 -12.94
C PRO A 112 15.19 15.23 -13.98
N SER A 113 14.77 14.88 -15.21
CA SER A 113 14.46 15.83 -16.27
C SER A 113 12.96 16.12 -16.38
N ALA A 114 12.12 15.56 -15.52
CA ALA A 114 10.71 15.86 -15.48
C ALA A 114 10.53 17.30 -14.98
N HIS A 115 9.76 18.10 -15.72
CA HIS A 115 9.46 19.48 -15.35
C HIS A 115 8.33 19.58 -14.32
N ASP A 116 7.47 18.56 -14.30
CA ASP A 116 6.37 18.40 -13.40
C ASP A 116 6.07 16.90 -13.21
N VAL A 117 5.13 16.60 -12.33
CA VAL A 117 4.69 15.24 -11.99
C VAL A 117 4.11 14.46 -13.17
N PHE A 118 3.56 15.13 -14.18
CA PHE A 118 2.95 14.44 -15.32
C PHE A 118 4.03 13.85 -16.23
N GLY A 119 5.28 14.29 -16.06
CA GLY A 119 6.48 13.66 -16.60
C GLY A 119 7.05 12.51 -15.75
N GLU A 120 6.34 12.00 -14.74
CA GLU A 120 6.79 10.92 -13.87
C GLU A 120 5.78 9.75 -13.83
N ALA A 121 5.99 8.78 -12.94
CA ALA A 121 5.01 7.73 -12.71
C ALA A 121 3.68 8.34 -12.24
N VAL A 122 2.56 7.78 -12.72
CA VAL A 122 1.23 8.35 -12.51
C VAL A 122 0.84 8.26 -11.02
N PRO A 123 0.55 9.39 -10.35
CA PRO A 123 -0.01 9.40 -9.01
C PRO A 123 -1.35 8.67 -9.00
N THR A 124 -1.51 7.74 -8.08
CA THR A 124 -2.71 6.88 -7.97
C THR A 124 -3.25 7.01 -6.56
N PRO A 125 -4.44 7.59 -6.39
CA PRO A 125 -5.09 7.62 -5.10
C PRO A 125 -5.51 6.20 -4.70
N PRO A 126 -5.79 5.95 -3.40
CA PRO A 126 -6.31 4.68 -2.90
C PRO A 126 -7.39 4.08 -3.80
N LEU A 127 -7.02 3.00 -4.50
CA LEU A 127 -7.86 2.25 -5.40
C LEU A 127 -8.06 0.86 -4.82
N LYS A 128 -9.31 0.43 -4.69
CA LYS A 128 -9.63 -0.88 -4.11
C LYS A 128 -9.16 -2.01 -5.04
N VAL A 129 -8.00 -2.60 -4.71
CA VAL A 129 -7.34 -3.65 -5.49
C VAL A 129 -7.70 -5.06 -5.00
N VAL A 130 -8.17 -5.18 -3.75
CA VAL A 130 -8.78 -6.41 -3.22
C VAL A 130 -10.19 -6.06 -2.74
N ARG A 131 -11.18 -6.88 -3.10
CA ARG A 131 -12.57 -6.79 -2.63
C ARG A 131 -12.92 -8.06 -1.89
N GLY A 132 -13.24 -7.98 -0.59
CA GLY A 132 -13.62 -9.15 0.21
C GLY A 132 -12.65 -10.34 0.06
N GLY A 133 -11.33 -10.08 0.08
CA GLY A 133 -10.30 -11.10 -0.11
C GLY A 133 -10.01 -11.51 -1.56
N VAL A 134 -10.71 -10.97 -2.54
CA VAL A 134 -10.53 -11.29 -3.97
C VAL A 134 -9.77 -10.18 -4.69
N LEU A 135 -8.63 -10.53 -5.28
CA LEU A 135 -7.84 -9.62 -6.11
C LEU A 135 -8.64 -9.18 -7.35
N GLN A 136 -8.77 -7.87 -7.53
CA GLN A 136 -9.35 -7.24 -8.71
C GLN A 136 -8.31 -7.25 -9.83
N ARG A 137 -8.42 -8.24 -10.72
CA ARG A 137 -7.39 -8.49 -11.75
C ARG A 137 -7.27 -7.35 -12.75
N ASP A 138 -8.37 -6.74 -13.14
CA ASP A 138 -8.39 -5.55 -13.99
C ASP A 138 -7.58 -4.38 -13.39
N VAL A 139 -7.75 -4.13 -12.09
CA VAL A 139 -6.97 -3.12 -11.34
C VAL A 139 -5.50 -3.51 -11.28
N ALA A 140 -5.20 -4.75 -10.90
CA ALA A 140 -3.85 -5.25 -10.78
C ALA A 140 -3.10 -5.24 -12.13
N ASP A 141 -3.78 -5.66 -13.21
CA ASP A 141 -3.23 -5.70 -14.57
C ASP A 141 -2.97 -4.28 -15.08
N ALA A 142 -3.89 -3.35 -14.84
CA ALA A 142 -3.70 -1.93 -15.16
C ALA A 142 -2.54 -1.30 -14.38
N TRP A 143 -2.31 -1.74 -13.14
CA TRP A 143 -1.18 -1.29 -12.33
C TRP A 143 0.16 -1.81 -12.86
N VAL A 144 0.31 -3.13 -13.02
CA VAL A 144 1.59 -3.73 -13.44
C VAL A 144 1.98 -3.33 -14.86
N ARG A 145 1.01 -3.08 -15.75
CA ARG A 145 1.26 -2.68 -17.13
C ARG A 145 1.96 -1.32 -17.27
N ARG A 146 1.91 -0.48 -16.23
CA ARG A 146 2.61 0.82 -16.20
C ARG A 146 4.13 0.67 -16.18
N SER A 147 4.61 -0.49 -15.71
CA SER A 147 6.03 -0.75 -15.53
C SER A 147 6.66 -1.41 -16.74
N ARG A 148 7.95 -1.14 -16.93
CA ARG A 148 8.86 -1.90 -17.80
C ARG A 148 9.20 -3.28 -17.21
N LEU A 149 8.94 -3.47 -15.91
CA LEU A 149 9.20 -4.70 -15.13
C LEU A 149 7.90 -5.27 -14.53
N PRO A 150 6.87 -5.58 -15.35
CA PRO A 150 5.53 -5.91 -14.84
C PRO A 150 5.49 -7.14 -13.93
N HIS A 151 6.34 -8.15 -14.19
CA HIS A 151 6.42 -9.34 -13.34
C HIS A 151 6.94 -9.03 -11.94
N MET A 152 7.92 -8.12 -11.83
CA MET A 152 8.48 -7.70 -10.55
C MET A 152 7.46 -6.92 -9.74
N VAL A 153 6.83 -5.91 -10.36
CA VAL A 153 5.75 -5.13 -9.73
C VAL A 153 4.57 -6.01 -9.31
N GLY A 154 4.22 -7.01 -10.12
CA GLY A 154 3.17 -7.98 -9.78
C GLY A 154 3.52 -8.85 -8.57
N LEU A 155 4.78 -9.26 -8.41
CA LEU A 155 5.24 -9.99 -7.23
C LEU A 155 5.24 -9.09 -5.99
N ASP A 156 5.64 -7.83 -6.12
CA ASP A 156 5.62 -6.84 -5.03
C ASP A 156 4.20 -6.52 -4.58
N LEU A 157 3.24 -6.39 -5.50
CA LEU A 157 1.83 -6.23 -5.17
C LEU A 157 1.31 -7.41 -4.35
N ARG A 158 1.57 -8.64 -4.81
CA ARG A 158 1.18 -9.86 -4.09
C ARG A 158 1.86 -9.98 -2.73
N ALA A 159 3.12 -9.56 -2.62
CA ALA A 159 3.86 -9.55 -1.36
C ALA A 159 3.23 -8.59 -0.36
N LYS A 160 2.89 -7.36 -0.76
CA LYS A 160 2.21 -6.37 0.08
C LYS A 160 0.84 -6.87 0.56
N ILE A 161 0.02 -7.43 -0.35
CA ILE A 161 -1.29 -8.02 -0.01
C ILE A 161 -1.13 -9.16 1.01
N ALA A 162 -0.16 -10.05 0.81
CA ALA A 162 0.07 -11.16 1.72
C ALA A 162 0.58 -10.70 3.09
N ALA A 163 1.45 -9.68 3.13
CA ALA A 163 1.96 -9.11 4.37
C ALA A 163 0.84 -8.48 5.21
N ASN A 164 0.00 -7.65 4.58
CA ASN A 164 -1.17 -7.07 5.26
C ASN A 164 -2.14 -8.13 5.76
N LYS A 165 -2.44 -9.15 4.95
CA LYS A 165 -3.28 -10.27 5.39
C LYS A 165 -2.70 -10.96 6.62
N ASN A 166 -1.40 -11.25 6.61
CA ASN A 166 -0.75 -11.91 7.74
C ASN A 166 -0.76 -11.05 9.01
N ALA A 167 -0.53 -9.74 8.88
CA ALA A 167 -0.59 -8.79 9.98
C ALA A 167 -2.00 -8.69 10.58
N ALA A 168 -3.03 -8.58 9.72
CA ALA A 168 -4.43 -8.60 10.15
C ALA A 168 -4.78 -9.90 10.90
N ASP A 169 -4.40 -11.06 10.37
CA ASP A 169 -4.60 -12.36 11.03
C ASP A 169 -3.90 -12.41 12.41
N GLN A 170 -2.72 -11.79 12.56
CA GLN A 170 -2.03 -11.73 13.86
C GLN A 170 -2.76 -10.81 14.84
N ILE A 171 -3.22 -9.64 14.39
CA ILE A 171 -3.99 -8.71 15.22
C ILE A 171 -5.24 -9.39 15.76
N LEU A 172 -5.99 -10.08 14.90
CA LEU A 172 -7.20 -10.81 15.31
C LEU A 172 -6.89 -11.91 16.34
N ARG A 173 -5.78 -12.65 16.17
CA ARG A 173 -5.34 -13.62 17.19
C ARG A 173 -4.98 -12.99 18.53
N LEU A 174 -4.42 -11.77 18.52
CA LEU A 174 -4.11 -11.03 19.73
C LEU A 174 -5.40 -10.59 20.42
N ILE A 175 -6.38 -10.10 19.64
CA ILE A 175 -7.72 -9.75 20.15
C ILE A 175 -8.40 -10.97 20.77
N ASP A 176 -8.41 -12.12 20.09
CA ASP A 176 -9.01 -13.36 20.63
C ASP A 176 -8.39 -13.79 21.97
N LYS A 177 -7.10 -13.50 22.16
CA LYS A 177 -6.35 -13.90 23.36
C LYS A 177 -6.47 -12.90 24.50
N TYR A 178 -6.47 -11.60 24.19
CA TYR A 178 -6.31 -10.53 25.17
C TYR A 178 -7.53 -9.60 25.31
N GLY A 179 -8.48 -9.69 24.39
CA GLY A 179 -9.57 -8.72 24.24
C GLY A 179 -9.23 -7.62 23.23
N ALA A 180 -10.28 -6.95 22.76
CA ALA A 180 -10.22 -5.78 21.88
C ALA A 180 -9.96 -4.49 22.68
#